data_AF-A0A9Q9D900-F1
#
_entry.id   AF-A0A9Q9D900-F1
#
_cell.length_a   1.000
_cell.length_b   1.000
_cell.length_c   1.000
_cell.angle_alpha   90.00
_cell.angle_beta   90.00
_cell.angle_gamma   90.00
#
_symmetry.space_group_name_H-M   'P 1'
#
loop_
_entity.id
_entity.type
_entity.pdbx_description
1 polymer ?
#
loop_
_entity_poly.entity_id
_entity_poly.type
_entity_poly.pdbx_seq_one_letter_code
_entity_poly.pdbx_strand_id
1 'polypeptide(L)'
;MAFSHLTRRAALALGLMALTALPLGSTALAQDFPDRPITLVVPFAAGGSTDVVARIVAQKMSEDLGQQVIVQNVAGAGGNLGADNVARADPDGYTILMGTVATHALNPLILKTKPYDPEKDFAPISLLVVVPNVLVVNPELPAKDVAELLALLKAKPDEYSYASSGNGTPLHLSGELFKKMAGVSMQHIPYKGAGPALNDVIGNQVPIMFDNLPSSSSHIKAGTLRALAVTTAERAPSFPDVPTVAEAGIPGYETYTWNALFAPANTPQPVVARLNEAANKALKDPAVVERMKEFSATIVGSTPEELEAHVKAELAKWTPVVRDANVQMD
;
A
#
# COMPACT_ATOMS: atom_id res chain seq x y z
N MET A 1 -38.73 7.85 -83.10
CA MET A 1 -37.58 7.23 -82.42
C MET A 1 -36.54 8.32 -82.21
N ALA A 2 -36.42 8.85 -80.99
CA ALA A 2 -35.44 9.87 -80.63
C ALA A 2 -34.43 9.25 -79.67
N PHE A 3 -33.15 9.19 -80.06
CA PHE A 3 -32.07 8.78 -79.18
C PHE A 3 -31.42 10.02 -78.59
N SER A 4 -31.53 10.20 -77.27
CA SER A 4 -30.87 11.26 -76.52
C SER A 4 -29.38 10.96 -76.37
N HIS A 5 -28.53 11.85 -76.86
CA HIS A 5 -27.09 11.79 -76.66
C HIS A 5 -26.74 12.04 -75.19
N LEU A 6 -26.31 10.99 -74.47
CA LEU A 6 -25.56 11.18 -73.22
C LEU A 6 -24.25 11.90 -73.55
N THR A 7 -24.11 13.12 -73.02
CA THR A 7 -22.90 13.93 -73.21
C THR A 7 -21.77 13.41 -72.33
N ARG A 8 -20.53 13.42 -72.85
CA ARG A 8 -19.30 12.98 -72.16
C ARG A 8 -19.08 13.60 -70.77
N ARG A 9 -19.74 14.73 -70.45
CA ARG A 9 -19.70 15.37 -69.13
C ARG A 9 -20.51 14.62 -68.06
N ALA A 10 -21.56 13.88 -68.44
CA ALA A 10 -22.32 13.05 -67.50
C ALA A 10 -21.53 11.78 -67.08
N ALA A 11 -20.65 11.28 -67.95
CA ALA A 11 -19.80 10.12 -67.65
C ALA A 11 -18.67 10.42 -66.65
N LEU A 12 -18.16 11.66 -66.59
CA LEU A 12 -17.15 12.06 -65.60
C LEU A 12 -17.74 12.37 -64.21
N ALA A 13 -19.01 12.76 -64.12
CA ALA A 13 -19.67 13.00 -62.83
C ALA A 13 -20.02 11.70 -62.08
N LEU A 14 -20.16 10.58 -62.80
CA LEU A 14 -20.42 9.26 -62.22
C LEU A 14 -19.15 8.52 -61.76
N GLY A 15 -17.96 8.97 -62.18
CA GLY A 15 -16.68 8.39 -61.75
C GLY A 15 -16.15 8.90 -60.41
N LEU A 16 -16.66 10.05 -59.92
CA LEU A 16 -16.16 10.69 -58.69
C LEU A 16 -16.96 10.32 -57.43
N MET A 17 -18.04 9.56 -57.55
CA MET A 17 -18.90 9.15 -56.43
C MET A 17 -18.65 7.71 -55.95
N ALA A 18 -17.70 6.99 -56.55
CA ALA A 18 -17.44 5.58 -56.25
C ALA A 18 -16.20 5.32 -55.38
N LEU A 19 -15.54 6.36 -54.84
CA LEU A 19 -14.34 6.21 -54.00
C LEU A 19 -14.53 6.50 -52.50
N THR A 20 -15.75 6.74 -52.02
CA THR A 20 -16.00 7.14 -50.62
C THR A 20 -16.59 6.05 -49.72
N ALA A 21 -16.64 4.79 -50.17
CA ALA A 21 -17.08 3.66 -49.35
C ALA A 21 -15.92 2.73 -48.98
N LEU A 22 -14.87 3.27 -48.35
CA LEU A 22 -14.00 2.47 -47.49
C LEU A 22 -14.79 2.24 -46.19
N PRO A 23 -15.05 0.99 -45.77
CA PRO A 23 -15.66 0.74 -44.49
C PRO A 23 -14.71 1.26 -43.41
N LEU A 24 -15.13 2.32 -42.71
CA LEU A 24 -14.65 2.69 -41.38
C LEU A 24 -15.07 1.57 -40.43
N GLY A 25 -14.37 0.46 -40.53
CA GLY A 25 -14.57 -0.74 -39.75
C GLY A 25 -13.22 -1.24 -39.25
N SER A 26 -12.39 -0.33 -38.77
CA SER A 26 -11.39 -0.70 -37.77
C SER A 26 -12.21 -1.14 -36.55
N THR A 27 -12.54 -2.42 -36.48
CA THR A 27 -12.63 -3.07 -35.18
C THR A 27 -11.29 -2.75 -34.53
N ALA A 28 -11.28 -1.77 -33.63
CA ALA A 28 -10.23 -1.67 -32.64
C ALA A 28 -10.26 -3.05 -31.98
N LEU A 29 -9.35 -3.94 -32.42
CA LEU A 29 -9.00 -5.10 -31.63
C LEU A 29 -8.69 -4.49 -30.27
N ALA A 30 -9.53 -4.77 -29.29
CA ALA A 30 -9.19 -4.49 -27.91
C ALA A 30 -7.76 -4.98 -27.77
N GLN A 31 -6.81 -4.09 -27.51
CA GLN A 31 -5.46 -4.53 -27.23
C GLN A 31 -5.60 -5.49 -26.06
N ASP A 32 -5.22 -6.75 -26.27
CA ASP A 32 -5.30 -7.79 -25.26
C ASP A 32 -4.42 -7.33 -24.08
N PHE A 33 -5.06 -6.76 -23.06
CA PHE A 33 -4.36 -6.35 -21.84
C PHE A 33 -4.24 -7.55 -20.90
N PRO A 34 -3.05 -7.84 -20.35
CA PRO A 34 -1.75 -7.24 -20.67
C PRO A 34 -1.00 -7.95 -21.84
N ASP A 35 -0.30 -7.17 -22.67
CA ASP A 35 0.56 -7.66 -23.76
C ASP A 35 2.08 -7.54 -23.45
N ARG A 36 2.40 -6.94 -22.31
CA ARG A 36 3.76 -6.72 -21.82
C ARG A 36 3.80 -6.74 -20.28
N PRO A 37 4.99 -6.78 -19.66
CA PRO A 37 5.11 -6.74 -18.21
C PRO A 37 4.47 -5.50 -17.58
N ILE A 38 3.87 -5.69 -16.40
CA ILE A 38 3.31 -4.64 -15.54
C ILE A 38 4.32 -4.30 -14.45
N THR A 39 4.51 -3.02 -14.18
CA THR A 39 5.31 -2.53 -13.05
C THR A 39 4.41 -2.29 -11.85
N LEU A 40 4.65 -3.01 -10.76
CA LEU A 40 4.06 -2.76 -9.45
C LEU A 40 5.04 -1.93 -8.61
N VAL A 41 4.76 -0.64 -8.51
CA VAL A 41 5.52 0.29 -7.68
C VAL A 41 5.18 0.07 -6.21
N VAL A 42 6.18 -0.28 -5.43
CA VAL A 42 6.12 -0.34 -3.97
C VAL A 42 6.75 0.93 -3.41
N PRO A 43 6.01 1.78 -2.67
CA PRO A 43 6.48 3.11 -2.27
C PRO A 43 7.47 3.10 -1.07
N PHE A 44 8.04 1.95 -0.74
CA PHE A 44 8.95 1.76 0.39
C PHE A 44 10.14 0.89 -0.01
N ALA A 45 11.22 0.99 0.78
CA ALA A 45 12.40 0.15 0.59
C ALA A 45 12.05 -1.35 0.68
N ALA A 46 12.82 -2.16 -0.05
CA ALA A 46 12.65 -3.62 -0.07
C ALA A 46 12.83 -4.24 1.33
N GLY A 47 12.23 -5.41 1.54
CA GLY A 47 12.30 -6.14 2.81
C GLY A 47 11.33 -5.66 3.90
N GLY A 48 10.56 -4.59 3.66
CA GLY A 48 9.44 -4.21 4.51
C GLY A 48 8.14 -4.98 4.18
N SER A 49 7.16 -4.94 5.08
CA SER A 49 5.88 -5.64 4.90
C SER A 49 5.18 -5.39 3.56
N THR A 50 5.13 -4.13 3.11
CA THR A 50 4.51 -3.78 1.80
C THR A 50 5.20 -4.49 0.63
N ASP A 51 6.53 -4.61 0.66
CA ASP A 51 7.31 -5.32 -0.36
C ASP A 51 7.07 -6.84 -0.30
N VAL A 52 7.00 -7.42 0.90
CA VAL A 52 6.69 -8.84 1.11
C VAL A 52 5.32 -9.19 0.53
N VAL A 53 4.28 -8.44 0.89
CA VAL A 53 2.91 -8.64 0.36
C VAL A 53 2.88 -8.44 -1.16
N ALA A 54 3.53 -7.39 -1.67
CA ALA A 54 3.59 -7.12 -3.10
C ALA A 54 4.21 -8.26 -3.89
N ARG A 55 5.34 -8.83 -3.44
CA ARG A 55 6.01 -9.94 -4.13
C ARG A 55 5.18 -11.21 -4.14
N ILE A 56 4.53 -11.54 -3.01
CA ILE A 56 3.65 -12.71 -2.91
C ILE A 56 2.48 -12.61 -3.89
N VAL A 57 1.80 -11.45 -3.92
CA VAL A 57 0.63 -11.23 -4.79
C VAL A 57 1.06 -11.10 -6.25
N ALA A 58 2.13 -10.34 -6.55
CA ALA A 58 2.63 -10.14 -7.91
C ALA A 58 3.05 -11.45 -8.58
N GLN A 59 3.64 -12.39 -7.83
CA GLN A 59 3.99 -13.71 -8.36
C GLN A 59 2.74 -14.42 -8.91
N LYS A 60 1.66 -14.46 -8.12
CA LYS A 60 0.41 -15.13 -8.52
C LYS A 60 -0.39 -14.35 -9.55
N MET A 61 -0.36 -13.03 -9.51
CA MET A 61 -0.91 -12.21 -10.59
C MET A 61 -0.18 -12.48 -11.92
N SER A 62 1.14 -12.69 -11.90
CA SER A 62 1.91 -12.97 -13.11
C SER A 62 1.50 -14.30 -13.77
N GLU A 63 1.27 -15.34 -12.96
CA GLU A 63 0.78 -16.64 -13.42
C GLU A 63 -0.59 -16.51 -14.10
N ASP A 64 -1.49 -15.70 -13.54
CA ASP A 64 -2.83 -15.49 -14.09
C ASP A 64 -2.86 -14.59 -15.33
N LEU A 65 -2.08 -13.52 -15.32
CA LEU A 65 -2.05 -12.51 -16.39
C LEU A 65 -1.28 -12.99 -17.62
N GLY A 66 -0.45 -14.03 -17.49
CA GLY A 66 0.44 -14.48 -18.56
C GLY A 66 1.56 -13.50 -18.89
N GLN A 67 1.70 -12.43 -18.09
CA GLN A 67 2.72 -11.39 -18.18
C GLN A 67 3.31 -11.15 -16.79
N GLN A 68 4.59 -10.81 -16.74
CA GLN A 68 5.26 -10.58 -15.47
C GLN A 68 4.75 -9.30 -14.79
N VAL A 69 4.45 -9.39 -13.50
CA VAL A 69 4.25 -8.24 -12.61
C VAL A 69 5.57 -7.98 -11.87
N ILE A 70 6.31 -6.97 -12.31
CA ILE A 70 7.63 -6.62 -11.79
C ILE A 70 7.47 -5.68 -10.60
N VAL A 71 7.95 -6.10 -9.43
CA VAL A 71 7.97 -5.25 -8.24
C VAL A 71 9.14 -4.29 -8.28
N GLN A 72 8.86 -2.99 -8.29
CA GLN A 72 9.85 -1.91 -8.25
C GLN A 72 9.70 -1.08 -6.97
N ASN A 73 10.74 -1.06 -6.13
CA ASN A 73 10.74 -0.25 -4.91
C ASN A 73 11.15 1.21 -5.22
N VAL A 74 10.25 2.16 -4.98
CA VAL A 74 10.49 3.61 -5.12
C VAL A 74 10.29 4.26 -3.75
N ALA A 75 11.34 4.23 -2.94
CA ALA A 75 11.30 4.62 -1.53
C ALA A 75 11.57 6.11 -1.32
N GLY A 76 10.84 6.75 -0.42
CA GLY A 76 11.09 8.12 0.02
C GLY A 76 9.85 8.84 0.52
N ALA A 77 10.04 9.86 1.36
CA ALA A 77 8.98 10.77 1.82
C ALA A 77 7.70 10.06 2.32
N GLY A 78 7.84 9.03 3.17
CA GLY A 78 6.67 8.31 3.71
C GLY A 78 5.82 7.59 2.64
N GLY A 79 6.40 7.32 1.48
CA GLY A 79 5.75 6.69 0.34
C GLY A 79 5.25 7.65 -0.74
N ASN A 80 5.33 8.96 -0.52
CA ASN A 80 4.81 9.93 -1.47
C ASN A 80 5.58 9.96 -2.79
N LEU A 81 6.89 9.70 -2.78
CA LEU A 81 7.67 9.66 -4.02
C LEU A 81 7.17 8.56 -4.97
N GLY A 82 6.94 7.35 -4.44
CA GLY A 82 6.40 6.25 -5.23
C GLY A 82 4.96 6.51 -5.69
N ALA A 83 4.12 7.08 -4.82
CA ALA A 83 2.74 7.39 -5.17
C ALA A 83 2.62 8.50 -6.23
N ASP A 84 3.35 9.61 -6.09
CA ASP A 84 3.38 10.71 -7.08
C ASP A 84 3.89 10.21 -8.44
N ASN A 85 4.91 9.35 -8.46
CA ASN A 85 5.39 8.74 -9.71
C ASN A 85 4.29 7.94 -10.42
N VAL A 86 3.46 7.19 -9.70
CA VAL A 86 2.35 6.43 -10.32
C VAL A 86 1.20 7.35 -10.69
N ALA A 87 0.86 8.35 -9.87
CA ALA A 87 -0.19 9.33 -10.18
C ALA A 87 0.04 10.02 -11.54
N ARG A 88 1.30 10.20 -11.95
CA ARG A 88 1.72 10.83 -13.21
C ARG A 88 2.01 9.85 -14.34
N ALA A 89 1.91 8.54 -14.11
CA ALA A 89 2.18 7.53 -15.14
C ALA A 89 1.05 7.48 -16.18
N ASP A 90 1.33 6.89 -17.33
CA ASP A 90 0.31 6.67 -18.36
C ASP A 90 -0.83 5.80 -17.79
N PRO A 91 -2.10 6.19 -18.00
CA PRO A 91 -3.25 5.46 -17.47
C PRO A 91 -3.60 4.24 -18.34
N ASP A 92 -2.62 3.37 -18.56
CA ASP A 92 -2.73 2.20 -19.45
C ASP A 92 -2.69 0.86 -18.70
N GLY A 93 -2.54 0.91 -17.37
CA GLY A 93 -2.51 -0.25 -16.47
C GLY A 93 -1.15 -0.96 -16.35
N TYR A 94 -0.11 -0.49 -17.05
CA TYR A 94 1.23 -1.10 -16.97
C TYR A 94 2.12 -0.52 -15.88
N THR A 95 1.68 0.54 -15.21
CA THR A 95 2.30 1.05 -13.98
C THR A 95 1.22 1.18 -12.92
N ILE A 96 1.32 0.38 -11.86
CA ILE A 96 0.36 0.36 -10.75
C ILE A 96 1.08 0.55 -9.41
N LEU A 97 0.35 0.97 -8.40
CA LEU A 97 0.85 1.29 -7.07
C LEU A 97 0.39 0.26 -6.05
N MET A 98 1.31 -0.17 -5.18
CA MET A 98 0.98 -0.77 -3.89
C MET A 98 0.72 0.35 -2.87
N GLY A 99 -0.53 0.80 -2.81
CA GLY A 99 -1.00 1.82 -1.89
C GLY A 99 -1.08 1.33 -0.44
N THR A 100 -1.00 2.26 0.49
CA THR A 100 -1.08 2.01 1.93
C THR A 100 -1.88 3.10 2.62
N VAL A 101 -2.17 2.91 3.91
CA VAL A 101 -2.75 3.96 4.76
C VAL A 101 -1.92 5.24 4.72
N ALA A 102 -0.58 5.13 4.63
CA ALA A 102 0.29 6.29 4.55
C ALA A 102 -0.05 7.12 3.30
N THR A 103 -0.07 6.50 2.12
CA THR A 103 -0.24 7.22 0.86
C THR A 103 -1.66 7.71 0.63
N HIS A 104 -2.67 6.95 1.07
CA HIS A 104 -4.06 7.24 0.71
C HIS A 104 -4.93 7.77 1.86
N ALA A 105 -4.44 7.78 3.11
CA ALA A 105 -5.21 8.30 4.24
C ALA A 105 -4.44 9.29 5.14
N LEU A 106 -3.14 9.08 5.39
CA LEU A 106 -2.38 9.91 6.34
C LEU A 106 -1.63 11.07 5.68
N ASN A 107 -0.75 10.78 4.71
CA ASN A 107 0.05 11.79 4.01
C ASN A 107 -0.80 12.94 3.43
N PRO A 108 -1.98 12.67 2.81
CA PRO A 108 -2.87 13.73 2.31
C PRO A 108 -3.39 14.68 3.39
N LEU A 109 -3.34 14.29 4.66
CA LEU A 109 -3.81 15.06 5.81
C LEU A 109 -2.69 15.82 6.54
N ILE A 110 -1.47 15.25 6.58
CA ILE A 110 -0.34 15.80 7.33
C ILE A 110 0.58 16.69 6.49
N LEU A 111 0.67 16.46 5.16
CA LEU A 111 1.54 17.26 4.30
C LEU A 111 0.91 18.59 3.94
N LYS A 112 1.70 19.67 4.09
CA LYS A 112 1.30 21.00 3.60
C LYS A 112 1.26 21.06 2.08
N THR A 113 2.29 20.51 1.43
CA THR A 113 2.37 20.42 -0.03
C THR A 113 1.95 19.03 -0.45
N LYS A 114 0.79 18.94 -1.11
CA LYS A 114 0.24 17.67 -1.58
C LYS A 114 0.78 17.36 -2.97
N PRO A 115 1.58 16.29 -3.16
CA PRO A 115 2.10 15.95 -4.48
C PRO A 115 1.04 15.34 -5.41
N TYR A 116 -0.02 14.76 -4.83
CA TYR A 116 -1.17 14.16 -5.52
C TYR A 116 -2.43 14.25 -4.65
N ASP A 117 -3.60 14.06 -5.27
CA ASP A 117 -4.89 13.84 -4.63
C ASP A 117 -5.19 12.32 -4.59
N PRO A 118 -5.28 11.70 -3.39
CA PRO A 118 -5.43 10.25 -3.25
C PRO A 118 -6.77 9.71 -3.77
N GLU A 119 -7.79 10.57 -3.92
CA GLU A 119 -9.11 10.18 -4.43
C GLU A 119 -9.25 10.44 -5.93
N LYS A 120 -8.55 11.44 -6.47
CA LYS A 120 -8.73 11.87 -7.88
C LYS A 120 -7.65 11.41 -8.83
N ASP A 121 -6.43 11.22 -8.34
CA ASP A 121 -5.28 10.89 -9.20
C ASP A 121 -5.05 9.38 -9.32
N PHE A 122 -5.91 8.57 -8.71
CA PHE A 122 -5.85 7.10 -8.75
C PHE A 122 -7.18 6.46 -9.10
N ALA A 123 -7.11 5.36 -9.84
CA ALA A 123 -8.21 4.41 -10.00
C ALA A 123 -8.02 3.23 -9.03
N PRO A 124 -8.97 2.95 -8.13
CA PRO A 124 -8.86 1.83 -7.20
C PRO A 124 -8.92 0.50 -7.95
N ILE A 125 -8.10 -0.48 -7.54
CA ILE A 125 -8.13 -1.84 -8.09
C ILE A 125 -8.68 -2.81 -7.04
N SER A 126 -8.02 -2.97 -5.89
CA SER A 126 -8.44 -3.91 -4.84
C SER A 126 -7.77 -3.60 -3.51
N LEU A 127 -8.53 -3.58 -2.42
CA LEU A 127 -7.99 -3.72 -1.07
C LEU A 127 -7.54 -5.18 -0.92
N LEU A 128 -6.25 -5.40 -0.70
CA LEU A 128 -5.71 -6.76 -0.68
C LEU A 128 -5.79 -7.36 0.72
N VAL A 129 -5.18 -6.66 1.69
CA VAL A 129 -5.00 -7.17 3.05
C VAL A 129 -5.05 -6.03 4.06
N VAL A 130 -5.52 -6.35 5.27
CA VAL A 130 -5.29 -5.57 6.49
C VAL A 130 -4.19 -6.27 7.29
N VAL A 131 -3.26 -5.49 7.82
CA VAL A 131 -2.03 -6.01 8.45
C VAL A 131 -1.86 -5.39 9.84
N PRO A 132 -1.65 -6.22 10.89
CA PRO A 132 -1.37 -5.72 12.23
C PRO A 132 0.01 -5.07 12.30
N ASN A 133 0.14 -4.00 13.09
CA ASN A 133 1.46 -3.53 13.51
C ASN A 133 1.86 -4.25 14.80
N VAL A 134 3.16 -4.21 15.10
CA VAL A 134 3.77 -4.84 16.26
C VAL A 134 4.81 -3.90 16.86
N LEU A 135 4.78 -3.77 18.18
CA LEU A 135 5.83 -3.17 18.97
C LEU A 135 6.87 -4.24 19.27
N VAL A 136 8.05 -4.08 18.69
CA VAL A 136 9.20 -4.97 18.89
C VAL A 136 10.36 -4.20 19.51
N VAL A 137 11.21 -4.93 20.22
CA VAL A 137 12.46 -4.40 20.78
C VAL A 137 13.62 -5.33 20.46
N ASN A 138 14.83 -4.76 20.46
CA ASN A 138 16.04 -5.57 20.51
C ASN A 138 16.06 -6.37 21.83
N PRO A 139 16.41 -7.68 21.82
CA PRO A 139 16.44 -8.51 23.03
C PRO A 139 17.37 -8.03 24.15
N GLU A 140 18.39 -7.23 23.82
CA GLU A 140 19.33 -6.60 24.77
C GLU A 140 18.71 -5.43 25.55
N LEU A 141 17.63 -4.83 25.05
CA LEU A 141 16.89 -3.81 25.79
C LEU A 141 16.31 -4.45 27.07
N PRO A 142 16.47 -3.83 28.25
CA PRO A 142 15.98 -4.37 29.52
C PRO A 142 14.46 -4.16 29.68
N ALA A 143 13.69 -4.63 28.69
CA ALA A 143 12.24 -4.66 28.68
C ALA A 143 11.76 -5.95 27.98
N LYS A 144 11.00 -6.77 28.69
CA LYS A 144 10.44 -8.04 28.21
C LYS A 144 8.97 -7.95 27.89
N ASP A 145 8.29 -6.93 28.40
CA ASP A 145 6.90 -6.61 28.13
C ASP A 145 6.70 -5.09 28.06
N VAL A 146 5.46 -4.67 27.76
CA VAL A 146 5.12 -3.25 27.67
C VAL A 146 5.25 -2.55 29.02
N ALA A 147 4.95 -3.20 30.14
CA ALA A 147 5.03 -2.59 31.47
C ALA A 147 6.48 -2.24 31.84
N GLU A 148 7.41 -3.16 31.59
CA GLU A 148 8.85 -2.93 31.76
C GLU A 148 9.35 -1.84 30.80
N LEU A 149 8.88 -1.82 29.55
CA LEU A 149 9.23 -0.74 28.61
C LEU A 149 8.74 0.62 29.12
N LEU A 150 7.51 0.71 29.62
CA LEU A 150 6.96 1.95 30.18
C LEU A 150 7.73 2.41 31.42
N ALA A 151 8.11 1.49 32.30
CA ALA A 151 8.94 1.80 33.46
C ALA A 151 10.31 2.33 33.02
N LEU A 152 10.93 1.71 32.02
CA LEU A 152 12.21 2.11 31.46
C LEU A 152 12.16 3.52 30.87
N LEU A 153 11.17 3.80 30.01
CA LEU A 153 11.01 5.10 29.37
C LEU A 153 10.67 6.23 30.36
N LYS A 154 9.94 5.92 31.44
CA LYS A 154 9.65 6.89 32.52
C LYS A 154 10.87 7.20 33.38
N ALA A 155 11.72 6.20 33.65
CA ALA A 155 12.94 6.39 34.40
C ALA A 155 14.00 7.19 33.62
N LYS A 156 13.95 7.09 32.29
CA LYS A 156 14.96 7.63 31.37
C LYS A 156 14.28 8.35 30.18
N PRO A 157 13.57 9.47 30.44
CA PRO A 157 12.89 10.21 29.39
C PRO A 157 13.91 10.68 28.33
N ASP A 158 13.54 10.52 27.06
CA ASP A 158 14.32 10.94 25.88
C ASP A 158 15.70 10.27 25.71
N GLU A 159 16.07 9.29 26.56
CA GLU A 159 17.30 8.50 26.40
C GLU A 159 17.18 7.47 25.26
N TYR A 160 15.97 6.99 25.01
CA TYR A 160 15.70 5.95 24.02
C TYR A 160 15.07 6.51 22.75
N SER A 161 15.29 5.79 21.65
CA SER A 161 14.73 6.08 20.35
C SER A 161 13.93 4.90 19.81
N TYR A 162 12.99 5.19 18.92
CA TYR A 162 12.22 4.18 18.19
C TYR A 162 12.32 4.37 16.68
N ALA A 163 12.42 3.25 15.97
CA ALA A 163 12.44 3.20 14.52
C ALA A 163 11.04 3.07 13.93
N SER A 164 10.89 3.53 12.69
CA SER A 164 9.69 3.32 11.87
C SER A 164 10.05 3.26 10.38
N SER A 165 9.10 2.90 9.52
CA SER A 165 9.29 2.92 8.06
C SER A 165 9.32 4.33 7.44
N GLY A 166 9.20 5.37 8.25
CA GLY A 166 9.39 6.75 7.83
C GLY A 166 8.39 7.72 8.44
N ASN A 167 8.69 8.99 8.23
CA ASN A 167 7.81 10.09 8.60
C ASN A 167 6.41 9.96 7.96
N GLY A 168 5.38 10.25 8.74
CA GLY A 168 3.97 10.22 8.30
C GLY A 168 3.35 8.82 8.13
N THR A 169 4.13 7.76 8.31
CA THR A 169 3.64 6.38 8.19
C THR A 169 2.78 5.99 9.39
N PRO A 170 1.91 4.96 9.27
CA PRO A 170 1.20 4.39 10.42
C PRO A 170 2.12 3.98 11.57
N LEU A 171 3.36 3.62 11.27
CA LEU A 171 4.35 3.20 12.26
C LEU A 171 4.91 4.38 13.06
N HIS A 172 5.17 5.51 12.41
CA HIS A 172 5.46 6.77 13.10
C HIS A 172 4.28 7.17 14.00
N LEU A 173 3.05 7.15 13.47
CA LEU A 173 1.87 7.50 14.27
C LEU A 173 1.59 6.52 15.40
N SER A 174 1.93 5.24 15.24
CA SER A 174 1.85 4.24 16.31
C SER A 174 2.75 4.62 17.49
N GLY A 175 3.98 5.03 17.22
CA GLY A 175 4.90 5.51 18.26
C GLY A 175 4.44 6.80 18.92
N GLU A 176 3.97 7.78 18.14
CA GLU A 176 3.45 9.04 18.69
C GLU A 176 2.18 8.85 19.54
N LEU A 177 1.26 7.98 19.11
CA LEU A 177 0.09 7.62 19.90
C LEU A 177 0.49 6.91 21.20
N PHE A 178 1.49 6.03 21.14
CA PHE A 178 1.99 5.29 22.31
C PHE A 178 2.59 6.24 23.33
N LYS A 179 3.47 7.17 22.88
CA LYS A 179 4.04 8.24 23.71
C LYS A 179 2.96 9.05 24.41
N LYS A 180 1.97 9.52 23.63
CA LYS A 180 0.87 10.37 24.12
C LYS A 180 0.01 9.65 25.15
N MET A 181 -0.46 8.43 24.85
CA MET A 181 -1.38 7.70 25.73
C MET A 181 -0.69 7.15 26.98
N ALA A 182 0.59 6.76 26.89
CA ALA A 182 1.32 6.19 28.02
C ALA A 182 2.04 7.23 28.89
N GLY A 183 2.12 8.49 28.41
CA GLY A 183 2.83 9.57 29.09
C GLY A 183 4.33 9.31 29.16
N VAL A 184 4.93 8.89 28.05
CA VAL A 184 6.37 8.60 27.92
C VAL A 184 7.00 9.37 26.76
N SER A 185 8.32 9.54 26.79
CA SER A 185 9.06 10.19 25.73
C SER A 185 10.13 9.26 25.14
N MET A 186 10.33 9.37 23.84
CA MET A 186 11.35 8.69 23.06
C MET A 186 11.52 9.42 21.72
N GLN A 187 12.74 9.42 21.20
CA GLN A 187 13.07 10.06 19.93
C GLN A 187 12.65 9.17 18.74
N HIS A 188 11.94 9.75 17.77
CA HIS A 188 11.61 9.05 16.52
C HIS A 188 12.79 9.09 15.54
N ILE A 189 13.16 7.93 15.00
CA ILE A 189 14.17 7.77 13.95
C ILE A 189 13.49 7.24 12.68
N PRO A 190 13.25 8.09 11.66
CA PRO A 190 12.59 7.68 10.42
C PRO A 190 13.55 7.02 9.44
N TYR A 191 13.13 5.91 8.86
CA TYR A 191 13.84 5.24 7.75
C TYR A 191 13.08 5.41 6.43
N LYS A 192 13.66 4.92 5.33
CA LYS A 192 13.01 4.88 4.00
C LYS A 192 12.06 3.68 3.81
N GLY A 193 11.87 2.87 4.84
CA GLY A 193 11.08 1.65 4.83
C GLY A 193 11.44 0.77 6.03
N ALA A 194 10.64 -0.26 6.29
CA ALA A 194 10.85 -1.16 7.42
C ALA A 194 12.13 -2.01 7.29
N GLY A 195 12.56 -2.39 6.07
CA GLY A 195 13.77 -3.19 5.87
C GLY A 195 15.03 -2.55 6.48
N PRO A 196 15.41 -1.31 6.11
CA PRO A 196 16.51 -0.60 6.75
C PRO A 196 16.35 -0.38 8.26
N ALA A 197 15.12 -0.10 8.73
CA ALA A 197 14.84 0.08 10.15
C ALA A 197 15.09 -1.20 10.95
N LEU A 198 14.64 -2.36 10.44
CA LEU A 198 14.85 -3.66 11.07
C LEU A 198 16.33 -3.99 11.23
N ASN A 199 17.16 -3.69 10.24
CA ASN A 199 18.61 -3.92 10.34
C ASN A 199 19.22 -3.18 11.54
N ASP A 200 18.85 -1.91 11.73
CA ASP A 200 19.36 -1.10 12.83
C ASP A 200 18.82 -1.55 14.19
N VAL A 201 17.57 -2.03 14.24
CA VAL A 201 16.98 -2.54 15.49
C VAL A 201 17.58 -3.88 15.87
N ILE A 202 17.79 -4.79 14.91
CA ILE A 202 18.50 -6.06 15.12
C ILE A 202 19.95 -5.80 15.57
N GLY A 203 20.61 -4.81 14.97
CA GLY A 203 21.95 -4.35 15.35
C GLY A 203 22.01 -3.49 16.61
N ASN A 204 20.89 -3.32 17.32
CA ASN A 204 20.73 -2.52 18.54
C ASN A 204 21.18 -1.04 18.43
N GLN A 205 21.14 -0.48 17.23
CA GLN A 205 21.40 0.94 16.99
C GLN A 205 20.20 1.81 17.38
N VAL A 206 18.99 1.27 17.17
CA VAL A 206 17.71 1.85 17.63
C VAL A 206 16.92 0.72 18.31
N PRO A 207 16.79 0.72 19.65
CA PRO A 207 16.39 -0.50 20.37
C PRO A 207 14.90 -0.82 20.32
N ILE A 208 14.05 0.12 19.89
CA ILE A 208 12.59 -0.02 19.85
C ILE A 208 12.11 0.19 18.42
N MET A 209 11.09 -0.54 17.99
CA MET A 209 10.47 -0.31 16.69
C MET A 209 8.97 -0.57 16.75
N PHE A 210 8.21 0.31 16.09
CA PHE A 210 6.87 -0.02 15.61
C PHE A 210 7.03 -0.49 14.17
N ASP A 211 6.68 -1.74 13.89
CA ASP A 211 6.76 -2.35 12.57
C ASP A 211 5.43 -2.95 12.14
N ASN A 212 5.30 -3.35 10.88
CA ASN A 212 4.26 -4.25 10.43
C ASN A 212 4.66 -5.70 10.71
N LEU A 213 3.72 -6.52 11.18
CA LEU A 213 4.02 -7.90 11.59
C LEU A 213 4.67 -8.77 10.50
N PRO A 214 4.33 -8.68 9.19
CA PRO A 214 4.97 -9.51 8.16
C PRO A 214 6.49 -9.40 8.14
N SER A 215 7.05 -8.19 8.21
CA SER A 215 8.50 -7.98 8.16
C SER A 215 9.21 -8.36 9.46
N SER A 216 8.54 -8.24 10.60
CA SER A 216 9.10 -8.63 11.90
C SER A 216 8.93 -10.13 12.23
N SER A 217 7.99 -10.83 11.59
CA SER A 217 7.54 -12.17 11.99
C SER A 217 8.65 -13.23 12.09
N SER A 218 9.55 -13.28 11.10
CA SER A 218 10.67 -14.23 11.08
C SER A 218 11.69 -13.91 12.17
N HIS A 219 11.96 -12.63 12.42
CA HIS A 219 12.88 -12.17 13.46
C HIS A 219 12.34 -12.41 14.87
N ILE A 220 11.03 -12.27 15.07
CA ILE A 220 10.37 -12.63 16.32
C ILE A 220 10.50 -14.14 16.57
N LYS A 221 10.21 -14.97 15.55
CA LYS A 221 10.35 -16.44 15.65
C LYS A 221 11.79 -16.89 15.89
N ALA A 222 12.77 -16.19 15.31
CA ALA A 222 14.19 -16.47 15.49
C ALA A 222 14.76 -15.93 16.81
N GLY A 223 14.02 -15.10 17.54
CA GLY A 223 14.47 -14.46 18.78
C GLY A 223 15.46 -13.32 18.57
N THR A 224 15.71 -12.88 17.33
CA THR A 224 16.55 -11.70 17.05
C THR A 224 15.81 -10.39 17.33
N LEU A 225 14.48 -10.44 17.44
CA LEU A 225 13.63 -9.38 17.98
C LEU A 225 12.67 -9.98 19.00
N ARG A 226 12.29 -9.18 20.00
CA ARG A 226 11.23 -9.54 20.96
C ARG A 226 9.99 -8.71 20.65
N ALA A 227 8.87 -9.36 20.35
CA ALA A 227 7.57 -8.71 20.29
C ALA A 227 7.04 -8.45 21.71
N LEU A 228 6.67 -7.21 22.01
CA LEU A 228 6.07 -6.84 23.28
C LEU A 228 4.55 -6.80 23.21
N ALA A 229 4.00 -6.28 22.10
CA ALA A 229 2.57 -6.22 21.87
C ALA A 229 2.24 -6.02 20.38
N VAL A 230 1.06 -6.48 19.95
CA VAL A 230 0.46 -6.06 18.68
C VAL A 230 -0.40 -4.81 18.89
N THR A 231 -0.55 -4.00 17.85
CA THR A 231 -1.24 -2.71 17.95
C THR A 231 -2.72 -2.75 17.59
N THR A 232 -3.22 -3.89 17.11
CA THR A 232 -4.63 -4.10 16.78
C THR A 232 -5.50 -4.26 18.02
N ALA A 233 -6.82 -4.07 17.87
CA ALA A 233 -7.78 -4.31 18.96
C ALA A 233 -7.78 -5.76 19.45
N GLU A 234 -7.45 -6.72 18.57
CA GLU A 234 -7.36 -8.14 18.86
C GLU A 234 -5.93 -8.65 18.67
N ARG A 235 -5.58 -9.75 19.36
CA ARG A 235 -4.28 -10.40 19.22
C ARG A 235 -4.10 -10.96 17.82
N ALA A 236 -2.85 -11.01 17.36
CA ALA A 236 -2.49 -11.67 16.12
C ALA A 236 -2.55 -13.21 16.28
N PRO A 237 -3.38 -13.94 15.51
CA PRO A 237 -3.48 -15.40 15.63
C PRO A 237 -2.17 -16.16 15.43
N SER A 238 -1.23 -15.61 14.65
CA SER A 238 0.10 -16.22 14.44
C SER A 238 1.08 -16.01 15.60
N PHE A 239 0.75 -15.16 16.58
CA PHE A 239 1.51 -14.89 17.79
C PHE A 239 0.56 -14.75 19.01
N PRO A 240 -0.16 -15.82 19.39
CA PRO A 240 -1.25 -15.74 20.37
C PRO A 240 -0.80 -15.32 21.79
N ASP A 241 0.48 -15.55 22.11
CA ASP A 241 1.08 -15.17 23.39
C ASP A 241 1.45 -13.69 23.47
N VAL A 242 1.52 -12.98 22.34
CA VAL A 242 1.79 -11.54 22.28
C VAL A 242 0.48 -10.79 22.54
N PRO A 243 0.38 -9.99 23.63
CA PRO A 243 -0.84 -9.25 23.95
C PRO A 243 -1.06 -8.10 22.95
N THR A 244 -2.24 -7.48 23.00
CA THR A 244 -2.42 -6.16 22.38
C THR A 244 -1.83 -5.07 23.26
N VAL A 245 -1.52 -3.90 22.68
CA VAL A 245 -1.09 -2.72 23.46
C VAL A 245 -2.19 -2.30 24.45
N ALA A 246 -3.46 -2.47 24.08
CA ALA A 246 -4.60 -2.21 24.95
C ALA A 246 -4.64 -3.14 26.18
N GLU A 247 -4.45 -4.45 25.97
CA GLU A 247 -4.32 -5.44 27.05
C GLU A 247 -3.09 -5.19 27.93
N ALA A 248 -2.02 -4.64 27.34
CA ALA A 248 -0.73 -4.44 27.99
C ALA A 248 -0.63 -3.11 28.77
N GLY A 249 -1.76 -2.45 29.05
CA GLY A 249 -1.83 -1.31 29.96
C GLY A 249 -2.11 0.05 29.32
N ILE A 250 -2.47 0.10 28.03
CA ILE A 250 -2.85 1.35 27.34
C ILE A 250 -4.25 1.20 26.71
N PRO A 251 -5.33 1.19 27.51
CA PRO A 251 -6.68 0.93 27.03
C PRO A 251 -7.10 1.86 25.88
N GLY A 252 -7.77 1.30 24.87
CA GLY A 252 -8.24 2.04 23.69
C GLY A 252 -7.17 2.33 22.65
N TYR A 253 -5.92 1.87 22.84
CA TYR A 253 -4.90 1.96 21.80
C TYR A 253 -5.24 1.01 20.65
N GLU A 254 -5.29 1.55 19.43
CA GLU A 254 -5.40 0.76 18.21
C GLU A 254 -4.71 1.44 17.02
N THR A 255 -3.84 0.71 16.33
CA THR A 255 -3.33 1.07 15.00
C THR A 255 -3.16 -0.18 14.13
N TYR A 256 -3.29 -0.02 12.82
CA TYR A 256 -3.03 -1.07 11.83
C TYR A 256 -2.57 -0.43 10.51
N THR A 257 -2.23 -1.25 9.54
CA THR A 257 -2.05 -0.81 8.15
C THR A 257 -2.90 -1.66 7.21
N TRP A 258 -3.02 -1.23 5.96
CA TRP A 258 -3.58 -2.03 4.89
C TRP A 258 -2.77 -1.84 3.60
N ASN A 259 -2.84 -2.82 2.71
CA ASN A 259 -2.23 -2.78 1.39
C ASN A 259 -3.31 -2.91 0.31
N ALA A 260 -3.23 -2.06 -0.70
CA ALA A 260 -4.19 -2.02 -1.78
C ALA A 260 -3.51 -1.72 -3.12
N LEU A 261 -4.11 -2.14 -4.21
CA LEU A 261 -3.65 -1.83 -5.57
C LEU A 261 -4.42 -0.64 -6.13
N PHE A 262 -3.69 0.27 -6.76
CA PHE A 262 -4.22 1.42 -7.48
C PHE A 262 -3.54 1.55 -8.84
N ALA A 263 -4.28 2.01 -9.85
CA ALA A 263 -3.73 2.46 -11.13
C ALA A 263 -3.78 4.00 -11.20
N PRO A 264 -3.13 4.65 -12.19
CA PRO A 264 -3.32 6.07 -12.43
C PRO A 264 -4.79 6.38 -12.76
N ALA A 265 -5.24 7.59 -12.42
CA ALA A 265 -6.58 8.04 -12.79
C ALA A 265 -6.84 7.91 -14.29
N ASN A 266 -8.09 7.64 -14.66
CA ASN A 266 -8.54 7.41 -16.05
C ASN A 266 -8.03 6.11 -16.70
N THR A 267 -7.40 5.20 -15.94
CA THR A 267 -7.11 3.85 -16.46
C THR A 267 -8.41 3.17 -16.92
N PRO A 268 -8.49 2.61 -18.14
CA PRO A 268 -9.73 2.05 -18.67
C PRO A 268 -10.37 1.02 -17.74
N GLN A 269 -11.69 1.07 -17.58
CA GLN A 269 -12.43 0.15 -16.72
C GLN A 269 -12.14 -1.34 -17.00
N PRO A 270 -12.03 -1.81 -18.26
CA PRO A 270 -11.68 -3.21 -18.52
C PRO A 270 -10.29 -3.61 -17.99
N VAL A 271 -9.34 -2.67 -17.99
CA VAL A 271 -7.98 -2.88 -17.45
C VAL A 271 -8.01 -2.99 -15.93
N VAL A 272 -8.73 -2.07 -15.26
CA VAL A 272 -8.93 -2.12 -13.80
C VAL A 272 -9.63 -3.42 -13.39
N ALA A 273 -10.67 -3.83 -14.12
CA ALA A 273 -11.39 -5.07 -13.86
C ALA A 273 -10.47 -6.30 -14.02
N ARG A 274 -9.64 -6.36 -15.06
CA ARG A 274 -8.69 -7.46 -15.28
C ARG A 274 -7.64 -7.54 -14.17
N LEU A 275 -7.12 -6.40 -13.72
CA LEU A 275 -6.17 -6.32 -12.60
C LEU A 275 -6.83 -6.73 -11.28
N ASN A 276 -8.07 -6.31 -11.03
CA ASN A 276 -8.84 -6.72 -9.86
C ASN A 276 -9.04 -8.25 -9.84
N GLU A 277 -9.45 -8.83 -10.97
CA GLU A 277 -9.63 -10.27 -11.10
C GLU A 277 -8.33 -11.03 -10.80
N ALA A 278 -7.21 -10.60 -11.37
CA ALA A 278 -5.90 -11.21 -11.11
C ALA A 278 -5.51 -11.11 -9.63
N ALA A 279 -5.70 -9.96 -9.00
CA ALA A 279 -5.38 -9.75 -7.59
C ALA A 279 -6.26 -10.62 -6.69
N ASN A 280 -7.57 -10.67 -6.95
CA ASN A 280 -8.52 -11.47 -6.17
C ASN A 280 -8.31 -12.97 -6.36
N LYS A 281 -7.89 -13.41 -7.54
CA LYS A 281 -7.48 -14.80 -7.77
C LYS A 281 -6.18 -15.13 -7.04
N ALA A 282 -5.19 -14.23 -7.07
CA ALA A 282 -3.96 -14.39 -6.32
C ALA A 282 -4.21 -14.55 -4.81
N LEU A 283 -5.10 -13.74 -4.23
CA LEU A 283 -5.45 -13.81 -2.80
C LEU A 283 -6.21 -15.09 -2.41
N LYS A 284 -6.82 -15.79 -3.36
CA LYS A 284 -7.49 -17.08 -3.14
C LYS A 284 -6.58 -18.28 -3.35
N ASP A 285 -5.36 -18.07 -3.85
CA ASP A 285 -4.38 -19.14 -4.00
C ASP A 285 -3.98 -19.70 -2.62
N PRO A 286 -4.02 -21.03 -2.40
CA PRO A 286 -3.73 -21.61 -1.10
C PRO A 286 -2.34 -21.24 -0.56
N ALA A 287 -1.32 -21.11 -1.40
CA ALA A 287 0.02 -20.75 -0.95
C ALA A 287 0.06 -19.29 -0.48
N VAL A 288 -0.68 -18.39 -1.14
CA VAL A 288 -0.83 -16.99 -0.68
C VAL A 288 -1.58 -16.94 0.65
N VAL A 289 -2.68 -17.67 0.78
CA VAL A 289 -3.47 -17.74 2.02
C VAL A 289 -2.60 -18.20 3.20
N GLU A 290 -1.83 -19.28 3.04
CA GLU A 290 -0.94 -19.76 4.10
C GLU A 290 0.14 -18.74 4.47
N ARG A 291 0.73 -18.06 3.48
CA ARG A 291 1.69 -16.98 3.76
C ARG A 291 1.06 -15.80 4.49
N MET A 292 -0.16 -15.38 4.16
CA MET A 292 -0.83 -14.30 4.88
C MET A 292 -1.16 -14.67 6.32
N LYS A 293 -1.53 -15.94 6.59
CA LYS A 293 -1.73 -16.47 7.94
C LYS A 293 -0.48 -16.40 8.80
N GLU A 294 0.70 -16.71 8.24
CA GLU A 294 1.97 -16.63 8.98
C GLU A 294 2.21 -15.24 9.59
N PHE A 295 1.67 -14.20 8.96
CA PHE A 295 1.83 -12.81 9.35
C PHE A 295 0.58 -12.21 10.01
N SER A 296 -0.47 -12.99 10.23
CA SER A 296 -1.79 -12.50 10.64
C SER A 296 -2.31 -11.36 9.75
N ALA A 297 -1.96 -11.38 8.47
CA ALA A 297 -2.54 -10.48 7.49
C ALA A 297 -3.93 -11.00 7.10
N THR A 298 -4.95 -10.19 7.33
CA THR A 298 -6.34 -10.52 6.99
C THR A 298 -6.56 -10.23 5.51
N ILE A 299 -6.82 -11.27 4.72
CA ILE A 299 -7.18 -11.12 3.31
C ILE A 299 -8.55 -10.47 3.19
N VAL A 300 -8.63 -9.43 2.36
CA VAL A 300 -9.88 -8.74 2.02
C VAL A 300 -10.30 -9.13 0.60
N GLY A 301 -9.49 -8.79 -0.41
CA GLY A 301 -9.80 -9.06 -1.81
C GLY A 301 -11.09 -8.37 -2.28
N SER A 302 -11.10 -7.04 -2.23
CA SER A 302 -12.30 -6.23 -2.48
C SER A 302 -12.61 -6.01 -3.97
N THR A 303 -13.76 -5.40 -4.26
CA THR A 303 -14.00 -4.71 -5.53
C THR A 303 -13.31 -3.34 -5.57
N PRO A 304 -13.18 -2.69 -6.74
CA PRO A 304 -12.72 -1.30 -6.84
C PRO A 304 -13.56 -0.32 -6.01
N GLU A 305 -14.88 -0.45 -6.02
CA GLU A 305 -15.82 0.43 -5.32
C GLU A 305 -15.71 0.27 -3.81
N GLU A 306 -15.51 -0.95 -3.33
CA GLU A 306 -15.25 -1.22 -1.91
C GLU A 306 -13.93 -0.59 -1.44
N LEU A 307 -12.88 -0.61 -2.28
CA LEU A 307 -11.63 0.09 -1.98
C LEU A 307 -11.82 1.61 -1.97
N GLU A 308 -12.58 2.17 -2.92
CA GLU A 308 -12.90 3.60 -2.92
C GLU A 308 -13.61 4.03 -1.63
N ALA A 309 -14.63 3.26 -1.21
CA ALA A 309 -15.35 3.49 0.03
C ALA A 309 -14.44 3.38 1.26
N HIS A 310 -13.52 2.40 1.26
CA HIS A 310 -12.53 2.22 2.33
C HIS A 310 -11.59 3.44 2.45
N VAL A 311 -11.08 3.97 1.33
CA VAL A 311 -10.22 5.17 1.34
C VAL A 311 -10.97 6.37 1.93
N LYS A 312 -12.22 6.60 1.52
CA LYS A 312 -13.06 7.68 2.06
C LYS A 312 -13.30 7.53 3.56
N ALA A 313 -13.56 6.31 4.02
CA ALA A 313 -13.76 6.02 5.43
C ALA A 313 -12.49 6.25 6.25
N GLU A 314 -11.33 5.84 5.74
CA GLU A 314 -10.03 6.05 6.40
C GLU A 314 -9.67 7.54 6.47
N LEU A 315 -9.88 8.31 5.39
CA LEU A 315 -9.70 9.77 5.41
C LEU A 315 -10.60 10.43 6.45
N ALA A 316 -11.88 10.06 6.51
CA ALA A 316 -12.83 10.58 7.49
C ALA A 316 -12.42 10.21 8.94
N LYS A 317 -11.92 8.99 9.15
CA LYS A 317 -11.42 8.52 10.45
C LYS A 317 -10.18 9.28 10.91
N TRP A 318 -9.21 9.49 10.03
CA TRP A 318 -7.92 10.08 10.39
C TRP A 318 -7.90 11.61 10.41
N THR A 319 -8.81 12.27 9.68
CA THR A 319 -8.94 13.74 9.64
C THR A 319 -9.01 14.40 11.02
N PRO A 320 -9.92 14.02 11.93
CA PRO A 320 -9.98 14.62 13.26
C PRO A 320 -8.71 14.32 14.07
N VAL A 321 -8.18 13.10 13.98
CA VAL A 321 -6.96 12.68 14.72
C VAL A 321 -5.76 13.55 14.36
N VAL A 322 -5.51 13.75 13.06
CA VAL A 322 -4.39 14.58 12.58
C VAL A 322 -4.58 16.05 12.99
N ARG A 323 -5.81 16.56 12.87
CA ARG A 323 -6.16 17.94 13.24
C ARG A 323 -5.92 18.20 14.73
N ASP A 324 -6.40 17.31 15.58
CA ASP A 324 -6.30 17.45 17.05
C ASP A 324 -4.87 17.25 17.55
N ALA A 325 -4.07 16.46 16.82
CA ALA A 325 -2.66 16.27 17.12
C ALA A 325 -1.77 17.43 16.64
N ASN A 326 -2.30 18.36 15.83
CA ASN A 326 -1.57 19.46 15.19
C ASN A 326 -0.28 18.98 14.48
N VAL A 327 -0.35 17.78 13.89
CA VAL A 327 0.79 17.16 13.17
C VAL A 327 0.79 17.72 11.75
N GLN A 328 1.81 18.49 11.42
CA GLN A 328 2.07 18.92 10.05
C GLN A 328 3.50 18.59 9.66
N MET A 329 3.66 18.25 8.40
CA MET A 329 4.92 17.94 7.76
C MET A 329 5.09 18.81 6.52
N ASP A 330 6.32 19.29 6.33
CA ASP A 330 6.71 20.04 5.13
C ASP A 330 6.99 19.11 3.94
#